data_AF-A0A4Q2YCX0-F1
#
_entry.id   AF-A0A4Q2YCX0-F1
#
_cell.length_a   1.000
_cell.length_b   1.000
_cell.length_c   1.000
_cell.angle_alpha   90.00
_cell.angle_beta   90.00
_cell.angle_gamma   90.00
#
_symmetry.space_group_name_H-M   'P 1'
#
loop_
_entity.id
_entity.type
_entity.pdbx_description
1 polymer ?
#
loop_
_entity_poly.entity_id
_entity_poly.type
_entity_poly.pdbx_seq_one_letter_code
_entity_poly.pdbx_strand_id
1 'polypeptide(L)'
;MLVDNNGDMTLTADFYTGNTNAHGLIKLKEGQTYNFVCYMYEGGGGSNFVLRWELGDFVATGFDQGETPLRTQAVGPDDALYLTANAKVTNASNAFPAPFLPQARSIAAEAIAQNVAQTATSPIVLFKEAAAAAGTGSISGGAYTGTAAVMPVGAVDNYLTRVNGRIIVDNQNGTPGESLTLTFGVFADDGADFRIVGQDFTSVADQTGDGTAELADIGGDLGIAADYYTGNTNAFGVITLVEGEYDFEGHHYEGGGGSGYEVWWAAGEFTAFNSVAFRPISTDAGIALPGNTGIPLVQAAAPPAGDFAITSFTLNSGTGAYSLTFSSQTGTNYAVEYTTGFQPAGPPPSPLKWNIVPGKNSIPGAAGTTTTTGNISDLLAPGGQLPDGSKAFFRVRAL
;
A
#
# COMPACT_ATOMS: atom_id res chain seq x y z
N MET A 1 29.11 -26.48 26.01
CA MET A 1 29.30 -27.90 26.39
C MET A 1 28.15 -28.69 25.81
N LEU A 2 28.35 -29.94 25.41
CA LEU A 2 27.24 -30.82 25.06
C LEU A 2 26.89 -31.66 26.29
N VAL A 3 25.62 -31.70 26.67
CA VAL A 3 25.10 -32.46 27.82
C VAL A 3 24.06 -33.44 27.31
N ASP A 4 24.19 -34.71 27.69
CA ASP A 4 23.16 -35.71 27.41
C ASP A 4 21.94 -35.44 28.31
N ASN A 5 20.80 -35.18 27.67
CA ASN A 5 19.52 -34.94 28.31
C ASN A 5 18.52 -36.03 27.88
N ASN A 6 18.61 -37.20 28.52
CA ASN A 6 17.78 -38.38 28.24
C ASN A 6 17.91 -38.94 26.81
N GLY A 7 19.11 -38.92 26.25
CA GLY A 7 19.41 -39.44 24.90
C GLY A 7 19.56 -38.35 23.84
N ASP A 8 19.17 -37.11 24.15
CA ASP A 8 19.35 -35.95 23.27
C ASP A 8 20.55 -35.12 23.72
N MET A 9 21.47 -34.85 22.79
CA MET A 9 22.62 -33.99 23.05
C MET A 9 22.19 -32.53 23.07
N THR A 10 22.22 -31.90 24.24
CA THR A 10 21.85 -30.50 24.46
C THR A 10 23.09 -29.61 24.43
N LEU A 11 23.09 -28.56 23.61
CA LEU A 11 24.10 -27.51 23.66
C LEU A 11 23.80 -26.59 24.85
N THR A 12 24.72 -26.54 25.81
CA THR A 12 24.62 -25.66 26.98
C THR A 12 25.77 -24.68 27.03
N ALA A 13 25.47 -23.45 27.45
CA ALA A 13 26.46 -22.47 27.83
C ALA A 13 25.95 -21.76 29.08
N ASP A 14 26.67 -21.97 30.18
CA ASP A 14 26.32 -21.48 31.50
C ASP A 14 27.42 -20.50 31.93
N PHE A 15 27.18 -19.22 31.67
CA PHE A 15 28.06 -18.14 32.09
C PHE A 15 27.27 -17.10 32.86
N TYR A 16 27.68 -16.84 34.11
CA TYR A 16 26.99 -15.92 35.00
C TYR A 16 27.14 -14.44 34.58
N THR A 17 28.15 -14.11 33.78
CA THR A 17 28.37 -12.75 33.22
C THR A 17 28.95 -12.81 31.80
N GLY A 18 28.60 -11.81 30.98
CA GLY A 18 29.13 -11.62 29.62
C GLY A 18 28.23 -12.15 28.50
N ASN A 19 28.54 -11.78 27.25
CA ASN A 19 27.85 -12.32 26.08
C ASN A 19 28.17 -13.81 25.97
N THR A 20 27.14 -14.65 26.04
CA THR A 20 27.28 -16.10 25.93
C THR A 20 27.13 -16.52 24.48
N ASN A 21 28.25 -16.92 23.85
CA ASN A 21 28.26 -17.48 22.50
C ASN A 21 28.47 -18.99 22.61
N ALA A 22 27.48 -19.77 22.18
CA ALA A 22 27.53 -21.23 22.17
C ALA A 22 27.31 -21.73 20.75
N HIS A 23 28.16 -22.65 20.30
CA HIS A 23 28.07 -23.25 18.96
C HIS A 23 28.03 -24.77 19.07
N GLY A 24 27.23 -25.39 18.21
CA GLY A 24 27.10 -26.83 18.11
C GLY A 24 26.81 -27.23 16.67
N LEU A 25 27.36 -28.37 16.25
CA LEU A 25 27.06 -28.97 14.97
C LEU A 25 26.00 -30.05 15.16
N ILE A 26 24.96 -30.01 14.35
CA ILE A 26 23.93 -31.04 14.29
C ILE A 26 23.82 -31.54 12.85
N LYS A 27 23.69 -32.86 12.68
CA LYS A 27 23.40 -33.47 11.38
C LYS A 27 21.91 -33.76 11.30
N LEU A 28 21.24 -33.08 10.39
CA LEU A 28 19.82 -33.28 10.11
C LEU A 28 19.67 -33.96 8.74
N LYS A 29 18.65 -34.79 8.60
CA LYS A 29 18.23 -35.35 7.32
C LYS A 29 17.37 -34.33 6.57
N GLU A 30 17.71 -34.09 5.32
CA GLU A 30 16.96 -33.22 4.40
C GLU A 30 15.50 -33.68 4.23
N GLY A 31 14.57 -32.71 4.09
CA GLY A 31 13.14 -32.96 3.89
C GLY A 31 12.42 -33.48 5.15
N GLN A 32 12.92 -33.17 6.34
CA GLN A 32 12.30 -33.53 7.62
C GLN A 32 12.08 -32.28 8.47
N THR A 33 10.99 -32.28 9.23
CA THR A 33 10.69 -31.25 10.23
C THR A 33 11.27 -31.67 11.58
N TYR A 34 11.95 -30.74 12.25
CA TYR A 34 12.53 -30.95 13.57
C TYR A 34 11.96 -29.93 14.54
N ASN A 35 11.61 -30.39 15.74
CA ASN A 35 11.32 -29.51 16.85
C ASN A 35 12.59 -29.27 17.64
N PHE A 36 12.77 -28.04 18.12
CA PHE A 36 13.84 -27.72 19.06
C PHE A 36 13.25 -26.95 20.23
N VAL A 37 13.93 -27.02 21.37
CA VAL A 37 13.59 -26.27 22.57
C VAL A 37 14.84 -25.55 23.03
N CYS A 38 14.72 -24.26 23.31
CA CYS A 38 15.79 -23.49 23.91
C CYS A 38 15.31 -22.83 25.19
N TYR A 39 16.19 -22.80 26.18
CA TYR A 39 15.94 -22.16 27.47
C TYR A 39 17.02 -21.09 27.68
N MET A 40 16.60 -19.87 27.99
CA MET A 40 17.47 -18.80 28.45
C MET A 40 17.13 -18.49 29.91
N TYR A 41 18.16 -18.36 30.74
CA TYR A 41 18.05 -17.82 32.09
C TYR A 41 18.83 -16.51 32.16
N GLU A 42 18.18 -15.41 32.57
CA GLU A 42 18.82 -14.11 32.74
C GLU A 42 18.92 -13.76 34.24
N GLY A 43 20.13 -13.45 34.71
CA GLY A 43 20.38 -12.95 36.07
C GLY A 43 20.26 -11.42 36.21
N GLY A 44 20.04 -10.70 35.10
CA GLY A 44 19.84 -9.25 34.99
C GLY A 44 20.82 -8.56 34.04
N GLY A 45 20.32 -7.66 33.19
CA GLY A 45 21.11 -6.77 32.34
C GLY A 45 21.00 -7.09 30.85
N GLY A 46 19.89 -6.67 30.23
CA GLY A 46 19.69 -6.68 28.78
C GLY A 46 19.34 -8.06 28.21
N SER A 47 18.07 -8.25 27.83
CA SER A 47 17.59 -9.49 27.23
C SER A 47 17.92 -9.57 25.74
N ASN A 48 19.01 -10.23 25.39
CA ASN A 48 19.38 -10.51 24.00
C ASN A 48 19.57 -12.02 23.81
N PHE A 49 18.50 -12.71 23.39
CA PHE A 49 18.58 -14.09 22.92
C PHE A 49 18.47 -14.14 21.40
N VAL A 50 19.51 -14.62 20.75
CA VAL A 50 19.53 -14.79 19.29
C VAL A 50 19.99 -16.20 19.00
N LEU A 51 19.13 -17.00 18.35
CA LEU A 51 19.49 -18.30 17.82
C LEU A 51 19.75 -18.16 16.32
N ARG A 52 20.82 -18.76 15.81
CA ARG A 52 21.20 -18.71 14.40
C ARG A 52 21.59 -20.10 13.91
N TRP A 53 21.52 -20.32 12.60
CA TRP A 53 21.98 -21.53 11.94
C TRP A 53 22.66 -21.23 10.61
N GLU A 54 23.48 -22.18 10.16
CA GLU A 54 24.08 -22.17 8.84
C GLU A 54 24.27 -23.63 8.35
N LEU A 55 24.46 -23.81 7.04
CA LEU A 55 24.82 -25.09 6.45
C LEU A 55 26.34 -25.25 6.43
N GLY A 56 26.84 -26.35 7.00
CA GLY A 56 28.26 -26.70 6.98
C GLY A 56 28.92 -26.66 8.35
N ASP A 57 30.25 -26.72 8.36
CA ASP A 57 31.04 -26.57 9.57
C ASP A 57 31.22 -25.09 9.89
N PHE A 58 31.02 -24.70 11.15
CA PHE A 58 31.19 -23.32 11.59
C PHE A 58 32.61 -22.80 11.35
N VAL A 59 32.71 -21.64 10.69
CA VAL A 59 33.98 -20.94 10.44
C VAL A 59 34.09 -19.75 11.38
N ALA A 60 35.08 -19.79 12.29
CA ALA A 60 35.21 -18.88 13.43
C ALA A 60 35.54 -17.40 13.10
N THR A 61 35.25 -16.90 11.90
CA THR A 61 35.63 -15.55 11.44
C THR A 61 34.60 -14.45 11.74
N GLY A 62 33.78 -14.63 12.79
CA GLY A 62 32.88 -13.60 13.33
C GLY A 62 31.43 -13.70 12.81
N PHE A 63 30.49 -13.14 13.59
CA PHE A 63 29.02 -13.18 13.39
C PHE A 63 28.50 -12.51 12.11
N ASP A 64 29.38 -12.06 11.22
CA ASP A 64 29.04 -11.13 10.14
C ASP A 64 28.93 -11.80 8.76
N GLN A 65 29.22 -13.10 8.63
CA GLN A 65 29.20 -13.77 7.32
C GLN A 65 28.59 -15.18 7.38
N GLY A 66 27.31 -15.30 7.03
CA GLY A 66 26.69 -16.57 6.63
C GLY A 66 25.57 -17.12 7.54
N GLU A 67 25.51 -16.71 8.80
CA GLU A 67 24.53 -17.25 9.76
C GLU A 67 23.13 -16.65 9.60
N THR A 68 22.13 -17.51 9.42
CA THR A 68 20.71 -17.15 9.32
C THR A 68 20.04 -17.20 10.70
N PRO A 69 19.40 -16.11 11.18
CA PRO A 69 18.63 -16.15 12.43
C PRO A 69 17.48 -17.17 12.38
N LEU A 70 17.36 -18.02 13.41
CA LEU A 70 16.13 -18.76 13.70
C LEU A 70 15.12 -17.78 14.31
N ARG A 71 14.00 -17.57 13.63
CA ARG A 71 12.96 -16.61 14.04
C ARG A 71 12.08 -17.21 15.14
N THR A 72 11.76 -16.41 16.16
CA THR A 72 10.94 -16.80 17.32
C THR A 72 9.47 -16.40 17.21
N GLN A 73 9.07 -15.74 16.12
CA GLN A 73 7.67 -15.41 15.91
C GLN A 73 6.97 -16.68 15.41
N ALA A 74 5.91 -17.10 16.12
CA ALA A 74 4.93 -18.02 15.54
C ALA A 74 4.36 -17.31 14.32
N VAL A 75 4.89 -17.69 13.17
CA VAL A 75 4.47 -17.24 11.86
C VAL A 75 2.99 -17.57 11.76
N GLY A 76 2.16 -16.54 11.62
CA GLY A 76 0.73 -16.76 11.39
C GLY A 76 0.55 -17.43 10.03
N PRO A 77 -0.62 -18.05 9.75
CA PRO A 77 -0.96 -18.58 8.43
C PRO A 77 -0.95 -17.54 7.28
N ASP A 78 -0.60 -16.28 7.59
CA ASP A 78 -0.64 -15.13 6.70
C ASP A 78 0.76 -14.64 6.24
N ASP A 79 1.88 -15.28 6.64
CA ASP A 79 3.24 -14.90 6.20
C ASP A 79 3.72 -15.77 5.01
N ALA A 80 2.86 -15.89 4.00
CA ALA A 80 3.07 -16.68 2.80
C ALA A 80 4.16 -16.17 1.85
N LEU A 81 4.71 -14.96 2.03
CA LEU A 81 5.70 -14.37 1.13
C LEU A 81 6.70 -13.44 1.81
N TYR A 82 7.98 -13.58 1.49
CA TYR A 82 9.07 -12.73 1.96
C TYR A 82 10.29 -12.74 1.03
N LEU A 83 11.15 -11.72 1.13
CA LEU A 83 12.41 -11.63 0.38
C LEU A 83 13.48 -12.59 0.95
N THR A 84 14.21 -13.25 0.06
CA THR A 84 15.36 -14.10 0.45
C THR A 84 16.62 -13.29 0.78
N ALA A 85 16.75 -12.11 0.16
CA ALA A 85 17.83 -11.16 0.34
C ALA A 85 17.33 -9.75 0.01
N ASN A 86 18.11 -8.72 0.35
CA ASN A 86 17.79 -7.35 -0.02
C ASN A 86 17.59 -7.24 -1.53
N ALA A 87 16.47 -6.64 -1.94
CA ALA A 87 16.20 -6.35 -3.35
C ALA A 87 17.24 -5.37 -3.89
N LYS A 88 17.68 -5.60 -5.13
CA LYS A 88 18.55 -4.66 -5.84
C LYS A 88 17.67 -3.56 -6.42
N VAL A 89 18.10 -2.31 -6.22
CA VAL A 89 17.43 -1.13 -6.75
C VAL A 89 18.40 -0.36 -7.59
N THR A 90 17.98 0.01 -8.80
CA THR A 90 18.79 0.73 -9.75
C THR A 90 18.01 1.94 -10.26
N ASN A 91 18.62 3.12 -10.16
CA ASN A 91 18.05 4.37 -10.60
C ASN A 91 18.83 4.97 -11.77
N ALA A 92 18.11 5.47 -12.74
CA ALA A 92 18.65 6.24 -13.86
C ALA A 92 17.93 7.59 -13.91
N SER A 93 18.67 8.70 -13.85
CA SER A 93 18.11 10.00 -14.20
C SER A 93 17.89 10.05 -15.71
N ASN A 94 16.76 10.56 -16.16
CA ASN A 94 16.56 10.91 -17.55
C ASN A 94 16.49 12.44 -17.66
N ALA A 95 17.19 13.02 -18.64
CA ALA A 95 17.17 14.47 -18.88
C ALA A 95 15.94 14.92 -19.69
N PHE A 96 14.93 14.07 -19.80
CA PHE A 96 13.79 14.21 -20.69
C PHE A 96 12.50 13.86 -19.94
N PRO A 97 11.33 14.37 -20.40
CA PRO A 97 10.05 14.11 -19.74
C PRO A 97 9.78 12.62 -19.50
N ALA A 98 8.99 12.32 -18.46
CA ALA A 98 8.67 10.94 -18.09
C ALA A 98 8.23 10.10 -19.31
N PRO A 99 8.95 9.01 -19.59
CA PRO A 99 8.61 8.09 -20.66
C PRO A 99 7.49 7.15 -20.22
N PHE A 100 6.79 6.53 -21.17
CA PHE A 100 5.92 5.38 -20.88
C PHE A 100 6.74 4.15 -20.47
N LEU A 101 6.15 3.21 -19.74
CA LEU A 101 6.85 2.06 -19.15
C LEU A 101 7.72 1.25 -20.14
N PRO A 102 7.31 0.95 -21.39
CA PRO A 102 8.19 0.27 -22.34
C PRO A 102 9.50 1.02 -22.64
N GLN A 103 9.43 2.35 -22.68
CA GLN A 103 10.60 3.22 -22.86
C GLN A 103 11.40 3.32 -21.57
N ALA A 104 10.75 3.42 -20.40
CA ALA A 104 11.40 3.39 -19.09
C ALA A 104 12.29 2.14 -18.94
N ARG A 105 11.76 0.95 -19.27
CA ARG A 105 12.51 -0.31 -19.24
C ARG A 105 13.75 -0.27 -20.14
N SER A 106 13.59 0.24 -21.36
CA SER A 106 14.69 0.34 -22.33
C SER A 106 15.79 1.30 -21.86
N ILE A 107 15.41 2.47 -21.34
CA ILE A 107 16.35 3.48 -20.83
C ILE A 107 17.07 2.97 -19.59
N ALA A 108 16.36 2.33 -18.65
CA ALA A 108 16.98 1.73 -17.46
C ALA A 108 18.00 0.65 -17.86
N ALA A 109 17.66 -0.21 -18.82
CA ALA A 109 18.57 -1.23 -19.35
C ALA A 109 19.83 -0.61 -20.00
N GLU A 110 19.65 0.47 -20.78
CA GLU A 110 20.76 1.20 -21.40
C GLU A 110 21.65 1.88 -20.34
N ALA A 111 21.07 2.56 -19.35
CA ALA A 111 21.80 3.22 -18.27
C ALA A 111 22.63 2.22 -17.44
N ILE A 112 22.10 1.02 -17.23
CA ILE A 112 22.83 -0.10 -16.61
C ILE A 112 23.99 -0.55 -17.50
N ALA A 113 23.74 -0.76 -18.80
CA ALA A 113 24.76 -1.20 -19.75
C ALA A 113 25.91 -0.18 -19.90
N GLN A 114 25.59 1.11 -19.80
CA GLN A 114 26.56 2.20 -19.83
C GLN A 114 27.24 2.46 -18.47
N ASN A 115 26.81 1.78 -17.40
CA ASN A 115 27.31 1.97 -16.03
C ASN A 115 27.15 3.41 -15.52
N VAL A 116 26.05 4.07 -15.88
CA VAL A 116 25.68 5.43 -15.42
C VAL A 116 24.51 5.42 -14.43
N ALA A 117 23.88 4.26 -14.24
CA ALA A 117 22.82 4.08 -13.25
C ALA A 117 23.40 3.95 -11.82
N GLN A 118 22.70 4.54 -10.85
CA GLN A 118 23.02 4.38 -9.43
C GLN A 118 22.39 3.10 -8.90
N THR A 119 23.12 2.29 -8.14
CA THR A 119 22.62 1.01 -7.64
C THR A 119 22.81 0.92 -6.14
N ALA A 120 21.77 0.44 -5.45
CA ALA A 120 21.76 0.13 -4.03
C ALA A 120 21.02 -1.19 -3.77
N THR A 121 20.91 -1.58 -2.49
CA THR A 121 20.04 -2.69 -2.07
C THR A 121 19.10 -2.21 -0.98
N SER A 122 17.91 -2.81 -0.90
CA SER A 122 16.90 -2.50 0.11
C SER A 122 16.31 -3.76 0.72
N PRO A 123 16.15 -3.83 2.06
CA PRO A 123 15.45 -4.94 2.71
C PRO A 123 13.93 -4.91 2.45
N ILE A 124 13.42 -3.87 1.81
CA ILE A 124 11.99 -3.66 1.61
C ILE A 124 11.69 -2.91 0.31
N VAL A 125 10.62 -3.27 -0.38
CA VAL A 125 10.15 -2.62 -1.62
C VAL A 125 9.16 -1.50 -1.26
N LEU A 126 9.63 -0.50 -0.51
CA LEU A 126 8.87 0.71 -0.11
C LEU A 126 9.74 1.96 -0.30
N PHE A 127 9.74 2.51 -1.50
CA PHE A 127 10.62 3.59 -1.91
C PHE A 127 9.88 4.91 -2.00
N LYS A 128 10.43 5.96 -1.38
CA LYS A 128 9.84 7.31 -1.38
C LYS A 128 10.91 8.36 -1.29
N GLU A 129 10.59 9.53 -1.82
CA GLU A 129 11.35 10.71 -1.47
C GLU A 129 11.12 11.13 0.01
N ALA A 130 12.17 11.64 0.65
CA ALA A 130 12.13 12.04 2.06
C ALA A 130 11.32 13.34 2.31
N ALA A 131 11.02 14.10 1.25
CA ALA A 131 10.32 15.38 1.32
C ALA A 131 8.84 15.31 0.92
N ALA A 132 8.35 14.10 0.62
CA ALA A 132 7.00 13.82 0.15
C ALA A 132 5.92 14.50 1.00
N ALA A 133 5.36 15.59 0.48
CA ALA A 133 4.07 16.10 0.91
C ALA A 133 2.98 15.09 0.52
N ALA A 134 1.76 15.24 1.08
CA ALA A 134 0.62 14.40 0.69
C ALA A 134 0.48 14.36 -0.85
N GLY A 135 0.51 13.15 -1.44
CA GLY A 135 0.31 12.97 -2.89
C GLY A 135 1.20 11.96 -3.61
N THR A 136 2.19 11.33 -2.96
CA THR A 136 3.24 10.52 -3.65
C THR A 136 2.84 9.09 -4.06
N GLY A 137 1.58 8.83 -4.40
CA GLY A 137 1.16 7.46 -4.74
C GLY A 137 1.15 6.47 -3.58
N SER A 138 1.55 6.92 -2.40
CA SER A 138 2.00 6.08 -1.30
C SER A 138 0.88 5.72 -0.33
N ILE A 139 0.81 4.45 0.07
CA ILE A 139 -0.10 3.97 1.11
C ILE A 139 0.52 3.92 2.51
N SER A 140 1.84 3.94 2.63
CA SER A 140 2.49 3.99 3.94
C SER A 140 2.68 5.44 4.41
N GLY A 141 2.27 5.79 5.63
CA GLY A 141 2.26 7.18 6.14
C GLY A 141 3.62 7.87 6.38
N GLY A 142 4.71 7.41 5.75
CA GLY A 142 6.05 7.99 5.83
C GLY A 142 7.10 7.14 5.09
N ALA A 143 8.29 7.69 4.83
CA ALA A 143 9.40 6.93 4.27
C ALA A 143 9.87 5.86 5.28
N TYR A 144 10.05 4.62 4.83
CA TYR A 144 10.70 3.60 5.65
C TYR A 144 12.14 4.05 5.95
N THR A 145 12.57 3.98 7.20
CA THR A 145 13.92 4.42 7.59
C THR A 145 14.97 3.62 6.82
N GLY A 146 15.82 4.31 6.05
CA GLY A 146 16.89 3.69 5.26
C GLY A 146 16.65 3.69 3.74
N THR A 147 15.45 4.00 3.25
CA THR A 147 15.16 4.01 1.80
C THR A 147 15.56 5.32 1.11
N ALA A 148 15.87 6.37 1.89
CA ALA A 148 16.39 7.64 1.37
C ALA A 148 17.76 7.50 0.66
N ALA A 149 18.52 6.43 0.91
CA ALA A 149 19.75 6.15 0.15
C ALA A 149 19.48 5.53 -1.23
N VAL A 150 18.22 5.18 -1.50
CA VAL A 150 17.82 4.30 -2.60
C VAL A 150 16.93 5.03 -3.61
N MET A 151 16.26 6.11 -3.24
CA MET A 151 15.58 7.01 -4.19
C MET A 151 16.39 8.29 -4.39
N PRO A 152 16.34 8.91 -5.59
CA PRO A 152 16.86 10.27 -5.77
C PRO A 152 16.27 11.22 -4.71
N VAL A 153 17.13 11.81 -3.88
CA VAL A 153 16.71 12.71 -2.80
C VAL A 153 16.78 14.15 -3.27
N GLY A 154 15.72 14.93 -2.99
CA GLY A 154 15.72 16.39 -3.13
C GLY A 154 14.91 16.95 -4.31
N ALA A 155 13.69 16.45 -4.52
CA ALA A 155 12.82 16.85 -5.63
C ALA A 155 13.51 16.68 -6.99
N VAL A 156 14.09 15.49 -7.19
CA VAL A 156 14.67 15.13 -8.49
C VAL A 156 13.53 14.60 -9.33
N ASP A 157 13.04 15.42 -10.25
CA ASP A 157 12.11 14.99 -11.29
C ASP A 157 12.85 14.20 -12.38
N ASN A 158 12.13 13.45 -13.20
CA ASN A 158 12.68 12.77 -14.38
C ASN A 158 13.75 11.74 -13.97
N TYR A 159 13.26 10.64 -13.40
CA TYR A 159 14.07 9.47 -13.18
C TYR A 159 13.28 8.17 -13.36
N LEU A 160 14.03 7.08 -13.39
CA LEU A 160 13.54 5.72 -13.56
C LEU A 160 14.09 4.87 -12.44
N THR A 161 13.25 4.04 -11.84
CA THR A 161 13.65 3.06 -10.84
C THR A 161 13.36 1.66 -11.39
N ARG A 162 14.37 0.79 -11.34
CA ARG A 162 14.20 -0.65 -11.55
C ARG A 162 14.50 -1.36 -10.25
N VAL A 163 13.63 -2.27 -9.86
CA VAL A 163 13.79 -3.10 -8.67
C VAL A 163 13.73 -4.56 -9.09
N ASN A 164 14.70 -5.34 -8.66
CA ASN A 164 14.70 -6.77 -8.89
C ASN A 164 15.14 -7.49 -7.62
N GLY A 165 14.54 -8.63 -7.35
CA GLY A 165 14.85 -9.43 -6.17
C GLY A 165 14.30 -10.83 -6.28
N ARG A 166 14.37 -11.55 -5.18
CA ARG A 166 13.85 -12.90 -5.05
C ARG A 166 12.95 -13.01 -3.84
N ILE A 167 11.80 -13.64 -4.03
CA ILE A 167 10.82 -13.95 -3.00
C ILE A 167 10.76 -15.46 -2.77
N ILE A 168 10.42 -15.87 -1.55
CA ILE A 168 9.91 -17.21 -1.24
C ILE A 168 8.39 -17.09 -1.11
N VAL A 169 7.69 -18.07 -1.67
CA VAL A 169 6.27 -18.32 -1.47
C VAL A 169 6.16 -19.61 -0.64
N ASP A 170 5.70 -19.49 0.60
CA ASP A 170 5.59 -20.60 1.55
C ASP A 170 4.65 -20.19 2.69
N ASN A 171 3.51 -20.88 2.87
CA ASN A 171 2.58 -20.57 3.95
C ASN A 171 3.03 -21.12 5.32
N GLN A 172 4.17 -21.81 5.35
CA GLN A 172 4.85 -22.36 6.52
C GLN A 172 4.02 -23.38 7.31
N ASN A 173 3.02 -24.01 6.67
CA ASN A 173 2.19 -25.04 7.30
C ASN A 173 2.87 -26.44 7.30
N GLY A 174 4.01 -26.58 6.62
CA GLY A 174 4.78 -27.82 6.52
C GLY A 174 4.35 -28.78 5.41
N THR A 175 3.40 -28.40 4.56
CA THR A 175 2.95 -29.18 3.41
C THR A 175 3.54 -28.58 2.13
N PRO A 176 4.66 -29.12 1.62
CA PRO A 176 5.33 -28.51 0.48
C PRO A 176 4.53 -28.65 -0.82
N GLY A 177 4.67 -27.65 -1.69
CA GLY A 177 4.18 -27.70 -3.08
C GLY A 177 2.70 -27.33 -3.21
N GLU A 178 2.15 -26.64 -2.22
CA GLU A 178 0.81 -26.07 -2.30
C GLU A 178 0.74 -24.92 -3.30
N SER A 179 -0.43 -24.68 -3.87
CA SER A 179 -0.68 -23.51 -4.70
C SER A 179 -1.34 -22.42 -3.86
N LEU A 180 -0.70 -21.25 -3.80
CA LEU A 180 -1.17 -20.09 -3.06
C LEU A 180 -1.62 -19.02 -4.03
N THR A 181 -2.87 -18.59 -3.89
CA THR A 181 -3.37 -17.39 -4.57
C THR A 181 -2.94 -16.17 -3.78
N LEU A 182 -2.29 -15.22 -4.46
CA LEU A 182 -1.75 -14.01 -3.89
C LEU A 182 -2.27 -12.81 -4.67
N THR A 183 -2.49 -11.70 -3.98
CA THR A 183 -2.69 -10.39 -4.60
C THR A 183 -1.48 -9.52 -4.35
N PHE A 184 -0.94 -8.90 -5.39
CA PHE A 184 0.10 -7.88 -5.32
C PHE A 184 -0.53 -6.50 -5.57
N GLY A 185 -0.28 -5.56 -4.66
CA GLY A 185 -0.62 -4.15 -4.82
C GLY A 185 0.61 -3.37 -5.23
N VAL A 186 0.57 -2.75 -6.41
CA VAL A 186 1.60 -1.85 -6.92
C VAL A 186 1.12 -0.43 -6.72
N PHE A 187 1.90 0.35 -5.99
CA PHE A 187 1.61 1.74 -5.68
C PHE A 187 2.76 2.64 -6.10
N ALA A 188 2.47 3.69 -6.84
CA ALA A 188 3.50 4.58 -7.37
C ALA A 188 2.96 5.96 -7.70
N ASP A 189 3.88 6.90 -7.85
CA ASP A 189 3.68 8.21 -8.48
C ASP A 189 4.99 8.47 -9.21
N ASP A 190 5.06 8.46 -10.54
CA ASP A 190 3.96 8.30 -11.51
C ASP A 190 3.63 6.82 -11.84
N GLY A 191 4.04 6.34 -13.02
CA GLY A 191 3.66 5.04 -13.59
C GLY A 191 4.60 3.91 -13.18
N ALA A 192 4.06 2.70 -13.03
CA ALA A 192 4.83 1.54 -12.63
C ALA A 192 4.35 0.22 -13.24
N ASP A 193 5.26 -0.75 -13.31
CA ASP A 193 4.96 -2.15 -13.58
C ASP A 193 5.62 -3.10 -12.59
N PHE A 194 5.04 -4.30 -12.49
CA PHE A 194 5.55 -5.38 -11.66
C PHE A 194 5.26 -6.74 -12.31
N ARG A 195 6.25 -7.64 -12.28
CA ARG A 195 6.10 -9.03 -12.70
C ARG A 195 6.84 -9.99 -11.78
N ILE A 196 6.33 -11.22 -11.75
CA ILE A 196 7.06 -12.39 -11.24
C ILE A 196 7.63 -13.12 -12.46
N VAL A 197 8.94 -13.31 -12.50
CA VAL A 197 9.63 -13.79 -13.70
C VAL A 197 9.21 -15.22 -14.03
N GLY A 198 8.77 -15.45 -15.26
CA GLY A 198 8.30 -16.75 -15.74
C GLY A 198 6.90 -17.14 -15.23
N GLN A 199 6.14 -16.20 -14.66
CA GLN A 199 4.80 -16.43 -14.14
C GLN A 199 3.82 -15.35 -14.62
N ASP A 200 2.57 -15.73 -14.83
CA ASP A 200 1.53 -14.84 -15.33
C ASP A 200 0.53 -14.44 -14.24
N PHE A 201 0.25 -13.15 -14.14
CA PHE A 201 -0.93 -12.67 -13.44
C PHE A 201 -2.20 -13.03 -14.21
N THR A 202 -3.26 -13.32 -13.46
CA THR A 202 -4.53 -13.82 -14.00
C THR A 202 -5.60 -12.74 -14.10
N SER A 203 -5.51 -11.71 -13.26
CA SER A 203 -6.38 -10.53 -13.31
C SER A 203 -5.68 -9.32 -12.72
N VAL A 204 -6.13 -8.14 -13.11
CA VAL A 204 -5.74 -6.86 -12.51
C VAL A 204 -6.97 -6.00 -12.23
N ALA A 205 -6.92 -5.22 -11.16
CA ALA A 205 -7.92 -4.21 -10.82
C ALA A 205 -7.24 -2.86 -10.54
N ASP A 206 -7.93 -1.77 -10.86
CA ASP A 206 -7.55 -0.39 -10.56
C ASP A 206 -8.58 0.22 -9.59
N GLN A 207 -8.11 1.00 -8.62
CA GLN A 207 -8.97 1.64 -7.62
C GLN A 207 -9.14 3.14 -7.74
N THR A 208 -8.21 3.85 -8.38
CA THR A 208 -8.21 5.32 -8.32
C THR A 208 -8.91 5.97 -9.50
N GLY A 209 -9.13 5.23 -10.60
CA GLY A 209 -9.85 5.73 -11.77
C GLY A 209 -9.21 6.96 -12.41
N ASP A 210 -7.97 7.27 -12.03
CA ASP A 210 -7.08 8.30 -12.56
C ASP A 210 -6.24 7.78 -13.74
N GLY A 211 -6.19 6.47 -13.93
CA GLY A 211 -5.61 5.79 -15.08
C GLY A 211 -6.31 4.48 -15.42
N THR A 212 -5.54 3.54 -15.98
CA THR A 212 -6.00 2.15 -16.20
C THR A 212 -4.84 1.22 -15.88
N ALA A 213 -5.04 0.36 -14.89
CA ALA A 213 -4.19 -0.81 -14.70
C ALA A 213 -4.59 -1.93 -15.65
N GLU A 214 -3.62 -2.57 -16.30
CA GLU A 214 -3.82 -3.67 -17.24
C GLU A 214 -2.80 -4.80 -17.05
N LEU A 215 -3.12 -5.98 -17.59
CA LEU A 215 -2.15 -7.05 -17.76
C LEU A 215 -1.38 -6.79 -19.05
N ALA A 216 -0.07 -6.58 -18.95
CA ALA A 216 0.80 -6.30 -20.08
C ALA A 216 1.90 -7.36 -20.21
N ASP A 217 2.30 -7.65 -21.44
CA ASP A 217 3.49 -8.47 -21.71
C ASP A 217 4.75 -7.68 -21.31
N ILE A 218 5.41 -8.14 -20.26
CA ILE A 218 6.65 -7.61 -19.74
C ILE A 218 7.70 -8.72 -19.84
N GLY A 219 8.41 -8.74 -20.96
CA GLY A 219 9.51 -9.70 -21.17
C GLY A 219 9.06 -11.15 -21.34
N GLY A 220 7.85 -11.37 -21.86
CA GLY A 220 7.25 -12.69 -22.09
C GLY A 220 6.30 -13.16 -20.99
N ASP A 221 6.15 -12.38 -19.92
CA ASP A 221 5.27 -12.66 -18.78
C ASP A 221 4.12 -11.64 -18.74
N LEU A 222 2.90 -12.06 -18.42
CA LEU A 222 1.79 -11.14 -18.14
C LEU A 222 1.96 -10.54 -16.74
N GLY A 223 2.50 -9.32 -16.69
CA GLY A 223 2.66 -8.55 -15.46
C GLY A 223 1.60 -7.47 -15.27
N ILE A 224 1.63 -6.84 -14.09
CA ILE A 224 0.81 -5.68 -13.75
C ILE A 224 1.45 -4.46 -14.39
N ALA A 225 0.70 -3.67 -15.16
CA ALA A 225 1.16 -2.37 -15.67
C ALA A 225 0.13 -1.28 -15.38
N ALA A 226 0.61 -0.15 -14.90
CA ALA A 226 -0.14 1.09 -14.69
C ALA A 226 0.66 2.23 -15.32
N ASP A 227 0.49 2.40 -16.63
CA ASP A 227 1.29 3.29 -17.47
C ASP A 227 0.59 4.65 -17.67
N TYR A 228 0.54 5.46 -16.63
CA TYR A 228 -0.06 6.80 -16.70
C TYR A 228 0.79 7.89 -16.09
N TYR A 229 0.72 9.07 -16.72
CA TYR A 229 1.62 10.20 -16.50
C TYR A 229 1.24 11.08 -15.30
N THR A 230 0.06 10.87 -14.71
CA THR A 230 -0.38 11.67 -13.56
C THR A 230 -1.27 10.82 -12.65
N GLY A 231 -1.11 10.99 -11.35
CA GLY A 231 -1.98 10.36 -10.37
C GLY A 231 -1.31 9.17 -9.70
N ASN A 232 -2.01 8.61 -8.73
CA ASN A 232 -1.44 7.56 -7.90
C ASN A 232 -1.68 6.22 -8.61
N THR A 233 -0.61 5.53 -8.98
CA THR A 233 -0.67 4.11 -9.32
C THR A 233 -1.28 3.34 -8.15
N ASN A 234 -2.40 2.62 -8.38
CA ASN A 234 -3.07 1.75 -7.40
C ASN A 234 -3.57 0.47 -8.10
N ALA A 235 -2.62 -0.35 -8.55
CA ALA A 235 -2.91 -1.56 -9.31
C ALA A 235 -2.85 -2.82 -8.44
N PHE A 236 -3.84 -3.70 -8.57
CA PHE A 236 -3.94 -4.94 -7.80
C PHE A 236 -3.94 -6.12 -8.75
N GLY A 237 -2.85 -6.88 -8.81
CA GLY A 237 -2.74 -8.09 -9.64
C GLY A 237 -2.91 -9.36 -8.83
N VAL A 238 -3.68 -10.31 -9.34
CA VAL A 238 -3.87 -11.65 -8.74
C VAL A 238 -3.04 -12.68 -9.49
N ILE A 239 -2.31 -13.50 -8.75
CA ILE A 239 -1.48 -14.60 -9.26
C ILE A 239 -1.63 -15.83 -8.39
N THR A 240 -1.52 -17.02 -8.97
CA THR A 240 -1.43 -18.27 -8.21
C THR A 240 -0.05 -18.88 -8.43
N LEU A 241 0.70 -19.04 -7.34
CA LEU A 241 2.07 -19.57 -7.34
C LEU A 241 2.10 -20.87 -6.57
N VAL A 242 2.92 -21.82 -7.02
CA VAL A 242 3.26 -22.98 -6.20
C VAL A 242 4.26 -22.53 -5.15
N GLU A 243 4.30 -23.16 -3.99
CA GLU A 243 5.36 -22.87 -3.02
C GLU A 243 6.75 -23.07 -3.63
N GLY A 244 7.64 -22.10 -3.40
CA GLY A 244 8.96 -22.07 -4.02
C GLY A 244 9.62 -20.69 -4.04
N GLU A 245 10.76 -20.61 -4.71
CA GLU A 245 11.49 -19.36 -4.93
C GLU A 245 11.17 -18.76 -6.29
N TYR A 246 10.94 -17.45 -6.33
CA TYR A 246 10.66 -16.72 -7.55
C TYR A 246 11.49 -15.44 -7.62
N ASP A 247 12.05 -15.17 -8.80
CA ASP A 247 12.62 -13.86 -9.09
C ASP A 247 11.49 -12.90 -9.49
N PHE A 248 11.59 -11.63 -9.12
CA PHE A 248 10.65 -10.59 -9.51
C PHE A 248 11.38 -9.38 -10.09
N GLU A 249 10.64 -8.59 -10.84
CA GLU A 249 11.11 -7.34 -11.43
C GLU A 249 9.97 -6.33 -11.40
N GLY A 250 10.30 -5.07 -11.10
CA GLY A 250 9.39 -3.96 -11.27
C GLY A 250 10.11 -2.71 -11.74
N HIS A 251 9.36 -1.86 -12.42
CA HIS A 251 9.85 -0.60 -12.96
C HIS A 251 8.91 0.52 -12.55
N HIS A 252 9.49 1.69 -12.38
CA HIS A 252 8.79 2.92 -12.04
C HIS A 252 9.46 4.07 -12.78
N TYR A 253 8.67 5.06 -13.18
CA TYR A 253 9.18 6.34 -13.65
C TYR A 253 8.56 7.49 -12.86
N GLU A 254 9.34 8.54 -12.70
CA GLU A 254 8.94 9.83 -12.15
C GLU A 254 9.09 10.90 -13.22
N GLY A 255 8.01 11.60 -13.53
CA GLY A 255 7.97 12.75 -14.42
C GLY A 255 8.09 14.07 -13.68
N GLY A 256 7.56 14.14 -12.45
CA GLY A 256 7.91 15.16 -11.49
C GLY A 256 6.84 15.44 -10.45
N GLY A 257 7.24 16.16 -9.41
CA GLY A 257 6.41 16.40 -8.24
C GLY A 257 6.74 15.44 -7.11
N GLY A 258 5.75 14.66 -6.69
CA GLY A 258 5.89 13.72 -5.59
C GLY A 258 6.23 12.33 -6.12
N SER A 259 7.11 11.60 -5.43
CA SER A 259 7.56 10.32 -5.97
C SER A 259 7.57 9.17 -4.97
N GLY A 260 7.08 8.02 -5.43
CA GLY A 260 7.03 6.79 -4.67
C GLY A 260 6.91 5.55 -5.55
N TYR A 261 7.45 4.44 -5.06
CA TYR A 261 7.24 3.11 -5.62
C TYR A 261 7.19 2.08 -4.49
N GLU A 262 6.07 1.39 -4.36
CA GLU A 262 5.79 0.41 -3.33
C GLU A 262 5.17 -0.85 -3.93
N VAL A 263 5.60 -2.01 -3.43
CA VAL A 263 4.94 -3.28 -3.74
C VAL A 263 4.54 -3.96 -2.44
N TRP A 264 3.25 -4.23 -2.36
CA TRP A 264 2.60 -4.93 -1.26
C TRP A 264 2.01 -6.23 -1.77
N TRP A 265 1.76 -7.15 -0.85
CA TRP A 265 1.16 -8.44 -1.17
C TRP A 265 0.19 -8.86 -0.07
N ALA A 266 -0.78 -9.71 -0.40
CA ALA A 266 -1.68 -10.38 0.54
C ALA A 266 -2.01 -11.79 0.04
N ALA A 267 -2.23 -12.73 0.96
CA ALA A 267 -2.76 -14.05 0.63
C ALA A 267 -4.26 -13.97 0.32
N GLY A 268 -4.67 -14.52 -0.83
CA GLY A 268 -6.03 -14.48 -1.36
C GLY A 268 -6.23 -13.45 -2.49
N GLU A 269 -7.48 -13.33 -2.93
CA GLU A 269 -7.89 -12.41 -4.01
C GLU A 269 -8.44 -11.10 -3.43
N PHE A 270 -7.83 -9.99 -3.80
CA PHE A 270 -8.26 -8.65 -3.43
C PHE A 270 -8.32 -7.74 -4.65
N THR A 271 -9.35 -6.91 -4.70
CA THR A 271 -9.47 -5.81 -5.67
C THR A 271 -9.21 -4.45 -5.02
N ALA A 272 -8.70 -4.46 -3.80
CA ALA A 272 -8.61 -3.30 -2.91
C ALA A 272 -7.53 -3.47 -1.85
N PHE A 273 -6.94 -2.35 -1.43
CA PHE A 273 -6.01 -2.37 -0.30
C PHE A 273 -6.76 -2.67 1.00
N ASN A 274 -6.25 -3.65 1.75
CA ASN A 274 -6.69 -3.96 3.09
C ASN A 274 -5.48 -3.92 4.02
N SER A 275 -5.41 -2.90 4.88
CA SER A 275 -4.24 -2.67 5.76
C SER A 275 -3.97 -3.79 6.76
N VAL A 276 -4.95 -4.66 7.03
CA VAL A 276 -4.79 -5.82 7.91
C VAL A 276 -4.27 -7.04 7.14
N ALA A 277 -4.57 -7.16 5.85
CA ALA A 277 -4.14 -8.29 5.02
C ALA A 277 -2.83 -8.03 4.28
N PHE A 278 -2.62 -6.80 3.78
CA PHE A 278 -1.46 -6.50 2.97
C PHE A 278 -0.20 -6.28 3.81
N ARG A 279 0.92 -6.78 3.30
CA ARG A 279 2.27 -6.63 3.83
C ARG A 279 3.19 -6.13 2.71
N PRO A 280 4.21 -5.33 3.01
CA PRO A 280 5.18 -4.96 1.99
C PRO A 280 6.03 -6.17 1.61
N ILE A 281 6.55 -6.21 0.39
CA ILE A 281 7.61 -7.17 0.06
C ILE A 281 8.87 -6.76 0.83
N SER A 282 9.29 -7.59 1.79
CA SER A 282 10.43 -7.30 2.67
C SER A 282 11.19 -8.56 3.07
N THR A 283 12.43 -8.41 3.54
CA THR A 283 13.20 -9.48 4.20
C THR A 283 12.70 -9.74 5.62
N ASP A 284 11.83 -8.88 6.14
CA ASP A 284 11.20 -9.00 7.44
C ASP A 284 9.69 -9.23 7.30
N ALA A 285 9.30 -10.51 7.31
CA ALA A 285 7.89 -10.94 7.31
C ALA A 285 7.06 -10.31 8.45
N GLY A 286 7.70 -9.82 9.52
CA GLY A 286 7.03 -9.17 10.65
C GLY A 286 6.62 -7.71 10.39
N ILE A 287 6.95 -7.12 9.24
CA ILE A 287 6.52 -5.76 8.89
C ILE A 287 5.05 -5.78 8.52
N ALA A 288 4.19 -5.61 9.53
CA ALA A 288 2.79 -5.24 9.34
C ALA A 288 2.62 -3.73 9.54
N LEU A 289 1.76 -3.11 8.74
CA LEU A 289 1.19 -1.83 9.14
C LEU A 289 0.36 -2.08 10.40
N PRO A 290 0.61 -1.39 11.54
CA PRO A 290 -0.34 -1.42 12.65
C PRO A 290 -1.74 -1.12 12.12
N GLY A 291 -2.74 -1.90 12.54
CA GLY A 291 -4.13 -1.61 12.15
C GLY A 291 -4.43 -0.13 12.39
N ASN A 292 -4.78 0.61 11.32
CA ASN A 292 -4.96 2.07 11.24
C ASN A 292 -3.75 2.96 10.85
N THR A 293 -2.62 2.44 10.33
CA THR A 293 -1.53 3.31 9.82
C THR A 293 -1.50 3.55 8.31
N GLY A 294 -2.38 2.92 7.52
CA GLY A 294 -2.24 2.88 6.05
C GLY A 294 -3.24 3.69 5.22
N ILE A 295 -4.24 4.31 5.83
CA ILE A 295 -5.05 5.34 5.18
C ILE A 295 -5.43 6.27 6.33
N PRO A 296 -4.90 7.52 6.46
CA PRO A 296 -5.82 8.53 6.90
C PRO A 296 -6.93 8.41 5.88
N LEU A 297 -8.09 7.86 6.26
CA LEU A 297 -9.31 8.22 5.55
C LEU A 297 -9.15 9.72 5.48
N VAL A 298 -8.84 10.26 4.31
CA VAL A 298 -8.79 11.69 4.11
C VAL A 298 -10.17 12.03 4.60
N GLN A 299 -10.25 12.59 5.81
CA GLN A 299 -11.52 12.86 6.44
C GLN A 299 -12.15 13.75 5.40
N ALA A 300 -13.12 13.22 4.64
CA ALA A 300 -13.50 13.76 3.34
C ALA A 300 -13.57 15.25 3.53
N ALA A 301 -12.62 15.99 2.92
CA ALA A 301 -12.06 17.24 3.45
C ALA A 301 -13.10 17.90 4.35
N ALA A 302 -12.96 17.76 5.69
CA ALA A 302 -14.06 17.94 6.64
C ALA A 302 -15.01 18.99 6.10
N PRO A 303 -16.23 18.60 5.63
CA PRO A 303 -17.00 19.38 4.68
C PRO A 303 -16.92 20.84 5.11
N PRO A 304 -16.40 21.73 4.26
CA PRO A 304 -15.82 23.01 4.66
C PRO A 304 -16.63 23.58 5.80
N ALA A 305 -15.99 23.69 6.99
CA ALA A 305 -16.66 23.85 8.28
C ALA A 305 -18.05 24.48 8.15
N GLY A 306 -19.08 23.63 8.09
CA GLY A 306 -20.44 24.09 7.83
C GLY A 306 -21.25 23.33 6.77
N ASP A 307 -20.69 22.41 5.98
CA ASP A 307 -21.49 21.59 5.05
C ASP A 307 -21.99 20.30 5.75
N PHE A 308 -23.31 20.07 5.78
CA PHE A 308 -23.96 18.97 6.53
C PHE A 308 -24.51 17.89 5.57
N ALA A 309 -24.32 16.62 5.94
CA ALA A 309 -24.87 15.50 5.19
C ALA A 309 -26.41 15.48 5.26
N ILE A 310 -27.04 15.44 4.08
CA ILE A 310 -28.46 15.13 3.94
C ILE A 310 -28.62 13.63 4.18
N THR A 311 -29.31 13.25 5.26
CA THR A 311 -29.50 11.86 5.67
C THR A 311 -30.75 11.22 5.07
N SER A 312 -31.71 12.02 4.62
CA SER A 312 -32.89 11.54 3.89
C SER A 312 -33.40 12.59 2.90
N PHE A 313 -33.84 12.14 1.73
CA PHE A 313 -34.51 12.97 0.73
C PHE A 313 -35.69 12.19 0.14
N THR A 314 -36.87 12.81 0.13
CA THR A 314 -38.07 12.27 -0.51
C THR A 314 -38.63 13.29 -1.48
N LEU A 315 -39.09 12.84 -2.64
CA LEU A 315 -39.69 13.67 -3.68
C LEU A 315 -41.00 13.04 -4.14
N ASN A 316 -42.08 13.82 -4.11
CA ASN A 316 -43.31 13.50 -4.80
C ASN A 316 -43.23 14.01 -6.24
N SER A 317 -42.97 13.11 -7.18
CA SER A 317 -42.83 13.44 -8.60
C SER A 317 -44.10 14.01 -9.24
N GLY A 318 -45.28 13.75 -8.66
CA GLY A 318 -46.55 14.28 -9.16
C GLY A 318 -46.80 15.74 -8.77
N THR A 319 -46.23 16.21 -7.65
CA THR A 319 -46.46 17.55 -7.13
C THR A 319 -45.21 18.43 -7.05
N GLY A 320 -44.02 17.84 -7.22
CA GLY A 320 -42.73 18.51 -7.02
C GLY A 320 -42.39 18.74 -5.54
N ALA A 321 -43.25 18.32 -4.61
CA ALA A 321 -43.00 18.50 -3.17
C ALA A 321 -41.86 17.58 -2.71
N TYR A 322 -40.89 18.15 -1.99
CA TYR A 322 -39.78 17.40 -1.42
C TYR A 322 -39.70 17.56 0.11
N SER A 323 -39.11 16.58 0.77
CA SER A 323 -38.69 16.63 2.17
C SER A 323 -37.24 16.20 2.30
N LEU A 324 -36.44 16.99 3.01
CA LEU A 324 -35.01 16.81 3.19
C LEU A 324 -34.70 16.81 4.70
N THR A 325 -34.01 15.77 5.16
CA THR A 325 -33.56 15.62 6.55
C THR A 325 -32.03 15.66 6.61
N PHE A 326 -31.47 16.36 7.59
CA PHE A 326 -30.03 16.52 7.79
C PHE A 326 -29.68 16.54 9.28
N SER A 327 -28.43 16.20 9.62
CA SER A 327 -27.92 16.28 10.99
C SER A 327 -27.79 17.74 11.44
N SER A 328 -28.26 18.07 12.64
CA SER A 328 -28.32 19.45 13.14
C SER A 328 -28.09 19.57 14.64
N GLN A 329 -27.82 20.79 15.10
CA GLN A 329 -27.65 21.16 16.50
C GLN A 329 -28.68 22.22 16.91
N THR A 330 -29.17 22.12 18.14
CA THR A 330 -30.06 23.13 18.72
C THR A 330 -29.34 24.48 18.79
N GLY A 331 -29.99 25.54 18.29
CA GLY A 331 -29.47 26.91 18.36
C GLY A 331 -28.62 27.34 17.16
N THR A 332 -28.31 26.44 16.22
CA THR A 332 -27.68 26.77 14.94
C THR A 332 -28.75 27.00 13.88
N ASN A 333 -28.61 28.03 13.04
CA ASN A 333 -29.45 28.20 11.86
C ASN A 333 -28.77 27.64 10.63
N TYR A 334 -29.56 27.14 9.68
CA TYR A 334 -29.08 26.49 8.47
C TYR A 334 -29.69 27.10 7.21
N ALA A 335 -28.97 27.02 6.10
CA ALA A 335 -29.52 27.28 4.77
C ALA A 335 -29.50 26.00 3.92
N VAL A 336 -30.54 25.82 3.10
CA VAL A 336 -30.53 24.84 2.01
C VAL A 336 -30.11 25.56 0.75
N GLU A 337 -29.08 25.03 0.10
CA GLU A 337 -28.57 25.54 -1.17
C GLU A 337 -28.75 24.48 -2.26
N TYR A 338 -28.84 24.92 -3.51
CA TYR A 338 -28.93 24.05 -4.67
C TYR A 338 -28.04 24.53 -5.83
N THR A 339 -27.59 23.59 -6.65
CA THR A 339 -26.94 23.85 -7.95
C THR A 339 -27.62 23.01 -9.03
N THR A 340 -27.61 23.48 -10.28
CA THR A 340 -28.18 22.76 -11.43
C THR A 340 -27.14 21.95 -12.21
N GLY A 341 -25.88 21.99 -11.77
CA GLY A 341 -24.81 21.28 -12.44
C GLY A 341 -23.45 21.49 -11.79
N PHE A 342 -22.48 20.76 -12.35
CA PHE A 342 -21.07 20.85 -12.02
C PHE A 342 -20.28 21.19 -13.28
N GLN A 343 -19.12 21.83 -13.12
CA GLN A 343 -18.18 22.08 -14.20
C GLN A 343 -17.76 20.74 -14.83
N PRO A 344 -17.74 20.65 -16.17
CA PRO A 344 -17.48 19.39 -16.88
C PRO A 344 -16.01 18.93 -16.88
N ALA A 345 -15.07 19.69 -16.30
CA ALA A 345 -13.64 19.37 -16.32
C ALA A 345 -12.97 19.49 -14.93
N GLY A 346 -12.14 18.50 -14.59
CA GLY A 346 -11.28 18.44 -13.40
C GLY A 346 -11.88 17.65 -12.22
N PRO A 347 -11.21 16.60 -11.72
CA PRO A 347 -11.53 15.99 -10.43
C PRO A 347 -10.97 16.85 -9.26
N PRO A 348 -11.76 17.09 -8.19
CA PRO A 348 -13.19 16.81 -8.07
C PRO A 348 -14.06 17.86 -8.80
N PRO A 349 -15.24 17.45 -9.34
CA PRO A 349 -16.12 18.35 -10.09
C PRO A 349 -16.60 19.52 -9.21
N SER A 350 -16.32 20.75 -9.64
CA SER A 350 -16.73 21.96 -8.93
C SER A 350 -18.17 22.36 -9.31
N PRO A 351 -19.06 22.71 -8.35
CA PRO A 351 -20.42 23.13 -8.65
C PRO A 351 -20.42 24.44 -9.46
N LEU A 352 -21.34 24.58 -10.43
CA LEU A 352 -21.43 25.80 -11.25
C LEU A 352 -21.68 27.05 -10.38
N LYS A 353 -22.68 26.97 -9.50
CA LYS A 353 -23.03 27.98 -8.50
C LYS A 353 -24.03 27.41 -7.49
N TRP A 354 -23.78 27.64 -6.20
CA TRP A 354 -24.78 27.39 -5.16
C TRP A 354 -25.74 28.58 -5.03
N ASN A 355 -27.03 28.30 -5.13
CA ASN A 355 -28.11 29.26 -4.91
C ASN A 355 -28.88 28.87 -3.65
N ILE A 356 -29.33 29.84 -2.85
CA ILE A 356 -30.15 29.55 -1.67
C ILE A 356 -31.57 29.21 -2.13
N VAL A 357 -32.13 28.11 -1.62
CA VAL A 357 -33.52 27.74 -1.86
C VAL A 357 -34.43 28.82 -1.25
N PRO A 358 -35.42 29.37 -2.00
CA PRO A 358 -36.31 30.40 -1.47
C PRO A 358 -37.00 29.99 -0.16
N GLY A 359 -36.97 30.89 0.82
CA GLY A 359 -37.52 30.65 2.16
C GLY A 359 -36.71 29.66 3.03
N LYS A 360 -35.55 29.19 2.56
CA LYS A 360 -34.66 28.26 3.28
C LYS A 360 -33.29 28.86 3.56
N ASN A 361 -33.26 30.17 3.84
CA ASN A 361 -32.05 30.92 4.18
C ASN A 361 -31.85 31.08 5.69
N SER A 362 -32.69 30.48 6.53
CA SER A 362 -32.55 30.39 7.99
C SER A 362 -33.53 29.36 8.57
N ILE A 363 -33.06 28.12 8.72
CA ILE A 363 -33.81 27.00 9.30
C ILE A 363 -33.25 26.75 10.71
N PRO A 364 -34.05 26.89 11.77
CA PRO A 364 -33.60 26.57 13.12
C PRO A 364 -33.30 25.07 13.26
N GLY A 365 -32.10 24.75 13.72
CA GLY A 365 -31.69 23.39 14.01
C GLY A 365 -32.38 22.81 15.24
N ALA A 366 -32.82 21.56 15.14
CA ALA A 366 -33.19 20.73 16.27
C ALA A 366 -32.01 19.84 16.72
N ALA A 367 -32.10 19.29 17.93
CA ALA A 367 -31.12 18.34 18.43
C ALA A 367 -31.13 17.06 17.56
N GLY A 368 -29.96 16.66 17.06
CA GLY A 368 -29.80 15.45 16.26
C GLY A 368 -30.09 15.69 14.79
N THR A 369 -31.36 15.88 14.41
CA THR A 369 -31.76 16.07 13.00
C THR A 369 -32.83 17.14 12.81
N THR A 370 -32.79 17.82 11.67
CA THR A 370 -33.80 18.78 11.22
C THR A 370 -34.36 18.32 9.88
N THR A 371 -35.69 18.40 9.73
CA THR A 371 -36.38 18.12 8.48
C THR A 371 -37.01 19.40 7.93
N THR A 372 -36.80 19.66 6.65
CA THR A 372 -37.38 20.82 5.95
C THR A 372 -38.02 20.37 4.64
N THR A 373 -39.14 20.98 4.30
CA THR A 373 -39.92 20.67 3.09
C THR A 373 -39.96 21.85 2.14
N GLY A 374 -40.09 21.61 0.84
CA GLY A 374 -40.25 22.65 -0.17
C GLY A 374 -40.85 22.09 -1.46
N ASN A 375 -40.88 22.90 -2.52
CA ASN A 375 -41.24 22.43 -3.85
C ASN A 375 -40.09 22.67 -4.83
N ILE A 376 -39.84 21.72 -5.75
CA ILE A 376 -38.83 21.88 -6.82
C ILE A 376 -39.17 23.08 -7.71
N SER A 377 -40.46 23.45 -7.85
CA SER A 377 -40.87 24.67 -8.55
C SER A 377 -40.26 25.94 -7.97
N ASP A 378 -39.81 25.91 -6.71
CA ASP A 378 -39.27 27.07 -6.01
C ASP A 378 -37.77 27.28 -6.31
N LEU A 379 -37.09 26.32 -6.95
CA LEU A 379 -35.64 26.36 -7.19
C LEU A 379 -35.23 27.31 -8.33
N LEU A 380 -36.09 28.24 -8.75
CA LEU A 380 -35.74 29.30 -9.69
C LEU A 380 -36.49 30.59 -9.30
N ALA A 381 -35.73 31.63 -8.98
CA ALA A 381 -36.30 32.96 -8.75
C ALA A 381 -36.96 33.53 -10.02
N PRO A 382 -37.96 34.41 -9.85
CA PRO A 382 -39.36 34.02 -9.65
C PRO A 382 -40.01 33.62 -10.99
N GLY A 383 -40.33 32.34 -11.16
CA GLY A 383 -41.21 31.85 -12.24
C GLY A 383 -40.55 30.97 -13.31
N GLY A 384 -39.28 30.57 -13.15
CA GLY A 384 -38.68 29.56 -14.02
C GLY A 384 -39.07 28.15 -13.58
N GLN A 385 -39.42 27.26 -14.51
CA GLN A 385 -39.34 25.82 -14.27
C GLN A 385 -37.91 25.36 -14.60
N LEU A 386 -37.36 24.43 -13.81
CA LEU A 386 -36.15 23.71 -14.23
C LEU A 386 -36.48 23.08 -15.59
N PRO A 387 -35.66 23.30 -16.64
CA PRO A 387 -35.92 22.70 -17.95
C PRO A 387 -36.13 21.19 -17.79
N ASP A 388 -37.10 20.62 -18.50
CA ASP A 388 -37.36 19.17 -18.47
C ASP A 388 -36.05 18.39 -18.68
N GLY A 389 -35.78 17.44 -17.79
CA GLY A 389 -34.54 16.65 -17.78
C GLY A 389 -33.36 17.29 -17.02
N SER A 390 -33.53 18.47 -16.41
CA SER A 390 -32.50 19.08 -15.56
C SER A 390 -32.33 18.33 -14.24
N LYS A 391 -31.10 18.31 -13.74
CA LYS A 391 -30.77 17.80 -12.40
C LYS A 391 -30.61 18.98 -11.44
N ALA A 392 -31.07 18.81 -10.21
CA ALA A 392 -30.77 19.72 -9.11
C ALA A 392 -30.05 18.94 -8.01
N PHE A 393 -28.99 19.53 -7.48
CA PHE A 393 -28.21 18.98 -6.39
C PHE A 393 -28.36 19.89 -5.20
N PHE A 394 -28.57 19.32 -4.01
CA PHE A 394 -28.79 20.07 -2.78
C PHE A 394 -27.61 19.93 -1.83
N ARG A 395 -27.36 20.97 -1.03
CA ARG A 395 -26.53 20.88 0.17
C ARG A 395 -27.16 21.68 1.31
N VAL A 396 -26.70 21.42 2.53
CA VAL A 396 -27.07 22.18 3.72
C VAL A 396 -25.83 22.84 4.29
N ARG A 397 -25.94 24.13 4.61
CA ARG A 397 -24.86 24.91 5.21
C ARG A 397 -25.30 25.54 6.53
N ALA A 398 -24.47 25.51 7.57
CA ALA A 398 -24.70 26.33 8.78
C ALA A 398 -24.46 27.82 8.48
N LEU A 399 -25.22 28.69 9.17
CA LEU A 399 -25.19 30.14 9.01
C LEU A 399 -24.45 30.85 10.13
#